data_AF-A0AAV0T3Y8-F1
#
_entry.id   AF-A0AAV0T3Y8-F1
#
_cell.length_a   1.000
_cell.length_b   1.000
_cell.length_c   1.000
_cell.angle_alpha   90.00
_cell.angle_beta   90.00
_cell.angle_gamma   90.00
#
_symmetry.space_group_name_H-M   'P 1'
#
loop_
_entity.id
_entity.type
_entity.pdbx_description
1 polymer ?
#
loop_
_entity_poly.entity_id
_entity_poly.type
_entity_poly.pdbx_seq_one_letter_code
_entity_poly.pdbx_strand_id
1 'polypeptide(L)'
;MLTLLDEEVQSSVVELAANNLVNTWLRFPSGAEQQQEQELMTDRTSLHIRLRRLVVVLKNLGQHVSLEVHVADDHATRRRLRFSTFQKKTVVHPQITLLPLHLDVGWNQLELDLANLVLTCYDAHYAHAISVQLHASCRVRRIYFAEQMFSEAELPAEFRLFKRLSKKQTQELHEQEKCSQAK
;
A
#
# COMPACT_ATOMS: atom_id res chain seq x y z
N MET A 1 -15.58 -6.97 -2.57
CA MET A 1 -14.51 -6.35 -3.37
C MET A 1 -15.06 -6.12 -4.76
N LEU A 2 -15.12 -4.86 -5.21
CA LEU A 2 -15.60 -4.51 -6.55
C LEU A 2 -14.50 -3.73 -7.27
N THR A 3 -14.32 -4.00 -8.56
CA THR A 3 -13.49 -3.16 -9.43
C THR A 3 -14.41 -2.11 -10.05
N LEU A 4 -14.12 -0.84 -9.81
CA LEU A 4 -14.90 0.31 -10.32
C LEU A 4 -14.00 1.30 -11.03
N LEU A 5 -14.57 2.04 -11.97
CA LEU A 5 -13.92 3.20 -12.56
C LEU A 5 -14.08 4.38 -11.59
N ASP A 6 -12.99 4.86 -11.00
CA ASP A 6 -13.01 6.08 -10.19
C ASP A 6 -12.81 7.29 -11.09
N GLU A 7 -13.72 8.27 -11.01
CA GLU A 7 -13.76 9.43 -11.91
C GLU A 7 -12.60 10.42 -11.70
N GLU A 8 -12.06 10.53 -10.47
CA GLU A 8 -10.99 11.49 -10.17
C GLU A 8 -9.66 11.05 -10.76
N VAL A 9 -9.35 9.75 -10.65
CA VAL A 9 -8.15 9.16 -11.28
C VAL A 9 -8.42 8.64 -12.68
N GLN A 10 -9.68 8.63 -13.10
CA GLN A 10 -10.17 7.98 -14.31
C GLN A 10 -9.53 6.61 -14.50
N SER A 11 -9.49 5.76 -13.48
CA SER A 11 -8.80 4.47 -13.53
C SER A 11 -9.67 3.42 -12.87
N SER A 12 -9.51 2.16 -13.28
CA SER A 12 -10.06 1.05 -12.52
C SER A 12 -9.35 0.99 -11.17
N VAL A 13 -10.12 0.89 -10.09
CA VAL A 13 -9.66 0.79 -8.71
C VAL A 13 -10.43 -0.33 -8.01
N VAL A 14 -9.84 -0.87 -6.95
CA VAL A 14 -10.47 -1.91 -6.13
C VAL A 14 -11.05 -1.26 -4.89
N GLU A 15 -12.37 -1.35 -4.71
CA GLU A 15 -13.03 -0.87 -3.49
C GLU A 15 -13.22 -2.01 -2.49
N LEU A 16 -12.77 -1.73 -1.26
CA LEU A 16 -13.01 -2.51 -0.05
C LEU A 16 -13.98 -1.68 0.80
N ALA A 17 -15.26 -2.06 0.83
CA ALA A 17 -16.28 -1.42 1.64
C ALA A 17 -16.83 -2.42 2.66
N ALA A 18 -16.84 -2.04 3.93
CA ALA A 18 -17.39 -2.88 4.99
C ALA A 18 -17.92 -2.04 6.17
N ASN A 19 -18.94 -2.58 6.84
CA ASN A 19 -19.46 -2.03 8.09
C ASN A 19 -18.59 -2.43 9.30
N ASN A 20 -17.71 -3.44 9.14
CA ASN A 20 -16.77 -3.89 10.16
C ASN A 20 -15.41 -4.20 9.51
N LEU A 21 -14.37 -3.48 9.97
CA LEU A 21 -13.00 -3.53 9.44
C LEU A 21 -12.36 -4.92 9.60
N VAL A 22 -12.71 -5.64 10.67
CA VAL A 22 -12.00 -6.87 11.07
C VAL A 22 -12.14 -7.97 10.02
N ASN A 23 -13.30 -8.08 9.40
CA ASN A 23 -13.64 -9.22 8.54
C ASN A 23 -13.48 -8.93 7.04
N THR A 24 -13.08 -7.71 6.65
CA THR A 24 -12.94 -7.34 5.23
C THR A 24 -11.54 -6.79 4.96
N TRP A 25 -10.75 -7.59 4.27
CA TRP A 25 -9.37 -7.26 3.93
C TRP A 25 -8.95 -7.90 2.61
N LEU A 26 -7.89 -7.32 2.02
CA LEU A 26 -7.10 -7.91 0.94
C LEU A 26 -5.75 -8.31 1.55
N ARG A 27 -5.35 -9.57 1.43
CA ARG A 27 -4.05 -10.06 1.89
C ARG A 27 -3.29 -10.72 0.76
N PHE A 28 -1.99 -10.46 0.70
CA PHE A 28 -1.08 -11.13 -0.22
C PHE A 28 0.20 -11.54 0.53
N PRO A 29 0.65 -12.79 0.36
CA PRO A 29 0.02 -13.84 -0.45
C PRO A 29 -1.30 -14.32 0.20
N SER A 30 -2.14 -14.97 -0.60
CA SER A 30 -3.42 -15.52 -0.12
C SER A 30 -3.14 -16.67 0.85
N GLY A 31 -3.26 -16.40 2.14
CA GLY A 31 -3.17 -17.40 3.20
C GLY A 31 -4.11 -17.01 4.32
N ALA A 32 -4.83 -17.99 4.88
CA ALA A 32 -5.66 -17.77 6.05
C ALA A 32 -4.77 -17.46 7.25
N GLU A 33 -5.14 -16.49 8.10
CA GLU A 33 -4.64 -16.46 9.48
C GLU A 33 -5.21 -17.69 10.19
N GLN A 34 -4.49 -18.80 10.18
CA GLN A 34 -4.83 -19.93 11.04
C GLN A 34 -4.44 -19.55 12.47
N GLN A 35 -5.43 -19.12 13.24
CA GLN A 35 -5.41 -19.20 14.68
C GLN A 35 -5.48 -20.71 15.03
N GLN A 36 -4.51 -21.18 15.81
CA GLN A 36 -4.31 -22.54 16.36
C GLN A 36 -3.26 -23.43 15.66
N GLU A 37 -2.27 -23.75 16.48
CA GLU A 37 -1.27 -24.81 16.45
C GLU A 37 -1.56 -26.00 15.51
N GLN A 38 -0.85 -26.07 14.39
CA GLN A 38 -0.31 -27.31 13.84
C GLN A 38 0.85 -26.99 12.88
N GLU A 39 2.07 -27.09 13.41
CA GLU A 39 3.36 -26.79 12.76
C GLU A 39 3.77 -27.78 11.65
N LEU A 40 2.81 -28.34 10.88
CA LEU A 40 3.15 -29.24 9.78
C LEU A 40 2.32 -28.88 8.54
N MET A 41 2.93 -28.06 7.67
CA MET A 41 2.51 -27.73 6.29
C MET A 41 1.69 -26.45 6.00
N THR A 42 1.79 -25.37 6.80
CA THR A 42 1.37 -24.02 6.35
C THR A 42 2.51 -23.02 6.27
N ASP A 43 3.71 -23.48 5.92
CA ASP A 43 4.81 -22.63 5.48
C ASP A 43 5.03 -22.83 4.00
N ARG A 44 4.44 -22.00 3.12
CA ARG A 44 4.88 -21.93 1.71
C ARG A 44 4.72 -20.60 1.02
N THR A 45 3.74 -19.77 1.41
CA THR A 45 3.52 -18.53 0.67
C THR A 45 3.91 -17.33 1.51
N SER A 46 5.04 -16.74 1.14
CA SER A 46 5.58 -15.47 1.59
C SER A 46 5.96 -14.66 0.35
N LEU A 47 5.89 -13.33 0.43
CA LEU A 47 6.30 -12.47 -0.69
C LEU A 47 7.82 -12.54 -0.94
N HIS A 48 8.62 -12.66 0.13
CA HIS A 48 10.09 -12.62 0.09
C HIS A 48 10.67 -11.41 -0.67
N ILE A 49 9.98 -10.27 -0.61
CA ILE A 49 10.41 -9.04 -1.26
C ILE A 49 11.42 -8.33 -0.35
N ARG A 50 12.64 -8.11 -0.85
CA ARG A 50 13.74 -7.44 -0.11
C ARG A 50 13.79 -5.92 -0.28
N LEU A 51 12.94 -5.37 -1.14
CA LEU A 51 12.86 -3.93 -1.39
C LEU A 51 12.39 -3.22 -0.12
N ARG A 52 13.13 -2.19 0.29
CA ARG A 52 12.93 -1.55 1.61
C ARG A 52 11.66 -0.72 1.76
N ARG A 53 11.06 -0.23 0.66
CA ARG A 53 9.87 0.64 0.72
C ARG A 53 8.62 -0.07 0.19
N LEU A 54 7.51 0.14 0.88
CA LEU A 54 6.17 -0.23 0.43
C LEU A 54 5.38 1.04 0.10
N VAL A 55 4.86 1.12 -1.11
CA VAL A 55 4.00 2.23 -1.56
C VAL A 55 2.57 1.75 -1.72
N VAL A 56 1.63 2.50 -1.14
CA VAL A 56 0.19 2.24 -1.25
C VAL A 56 -0.51 3.49 -1.73
N VAL A 57 -1.18 3.39 -2.88
CA VAL A 57 -2.02 4.46 -3.43
C VAL A 57 -3.47 4.12 -3.15
N LEU A 58 -4.09 4.86 -2.23
CA LEU A 58 -5.46 4.61 -1.78
C LEU A 58 -6.28 5.89 -1.67
N LYS A 59 -7.61 5.76 -1.77
CA LYS A 59 -8.57 6.83 -1.51
C LYS A 59 -9.17 6.65 -0.13
N ASN A 60 -9.11 7.70 0.67
CA ASN A 60 -9.78 7.79 1.95
C ASN A 60 -11.29 8.03 1.73
N LEU A 61 -12.12 7.12 2.24
CA LEU A 61 -13.58 7.19 2.16
C LEU A 61 -14.23 7.78 3.42
N GLY A 62 -13.44 8.45 4.28
CA GLY A 62 -13.92 9.03 5.53
C GLY A 62 -14.22 8.01 6.62
N GLN A 63 -13.75 6.77 6.45
CA GLN A 63 -13.90 5.67 7.40
C GLN A 63 -12.53 5.21 7.90
N HIS A 64 -12.54 4.38 8.93
CA HIS A 64 -11.29 3.80 9.44
C HIS A 64 -10.63 2.86 8.42
N VAL A 65 -9.31 2.85 8.42
CA VAL A 65 -8.46 2.00 7.55
C VAL A 65 -7.31 1.46 8.39
N SER A 66 -6.91 0.23 8.11
CA SER A 66 -5.74 -0.41 8.72
C SER A 66 -4.92 -1.16 7.68
N LEU A 67 -3.60 -1.04 7.75
CA LEU A 67 -2.63 -1.73 6.92
C LEU A 67 -1.68 -2.51 7.83
N GLU A 68 -1.55 -3.80 7.60
CA GLU A 68 -0.62 -4.67 8.30
C GLU A 68 0.44 -5.20 7.34
N VAL A 69 1.72 -5.09 7.73
CA VAL A 69 2.86 -5.63 6.99
C VAL A 69 3.61 -6.57 7.91
N HIS A 70 3.70 -7.84 7.52
CA HIS A 70 4.59 -8.78 8.19
C HIS A 70 5.97 -8.71 7.53
N VAL A 71 7.01 -8.63 8.35
CA VAL A 71 8.40 -8.55 7.93
C VAL A 71 9.24 -9.57 8.70
N ALA A 72 10.30 -10.04 8.08
CA ALA A 72 11.39 -10.75 8.76
C ALA A 72 12.57 -9.80 8.92
N ASP A 73 13.25 -9.88 10.06
CA ASP A 73 14.55 -9.24 10.27
C ASP A 73 15.72 -10.19 9.97
N ASP A 74 16.95 -9.68 10.13
CA ASP A 74 18.22 -10.39 9.98
C ASP A 74 18.44 -11.50 11.01
N HIS A 75 17.71 -11.48 12.12
CA HIS A 75 17.65 -12.57 13.10
C HIS A 75 16.56 -13.60 12.78
N ALA A 76 15.93 -13.52 11.60
CA ALA A 76 14.80 -14.34 11.18
C ALA A 76 13.56 -14.23 12.10
N THR A 77 13.48 -13.17 12.92
CA THR A 77 12.31 -12.89 13.76
C THR A 77 11.22 -12.25 12.91
N ARG A 78 10.01 -12.81 13.01
CA ARG A 78 8.83 -12.28 12.31
C ARG A 78 8.22 -11.15 13.13
N ARG A 79 8.01 -10.00 12.51
CA ARG A 79 7.43 -8.80 13.13
C ARG A 79 6.27 -8.28 12.31
N ARG A 80 5.27 -7.69 12.98
CA ARG A 80 4.07 -7.11 12.37
C ARG A 80 4.09 -5.60 12.56
N LEU A 81 4.09 -4.85 11.47
CA LEU A 81 3.92 -3.40 11.47
C LEU A 81 2.45 -3.11 11.12
N ARG A 82 1.69 -2.53 12.05
CA ARG A 82 0.27 -2.18 11.83
C ARG A 82 0.09 -0.67 11.86
N PHE A 83 -0.36 -0.12 10.73
CA PHE A 83 -0.69 1.29 10.58
C PHE A 83 -2.21 1.42 10.58
N SER A 84 -2.78 2.27 11.43
CA SER A 84 -4.23 2.48 11.40
C SER A 84 -4.66 3.90 11.74
N THR A 85 -5.78 4.32 11.17
CA THR A 85 -6.31 5.68 11.38
C THR A 85 -6.94 5.89 12.75
N PHE A 86 -7.16 4.81 13.51
CA PHE A 86 -7.65 4.84 14.89
C PHE A 86 -6.54 4.75 15.93
N GLN A 87 -5.29 4.44 15.53
CA GLN A 87 -4.15 4.45 16.44
C GLN A 87 -3.67 5.89 16.67
N LYS A 88 -3.63 6.33 17.93
CA LYS A 88 -3.25 7.71 18.28
C LYS A 88 -1.75 7.89 18.57
N LYS A 89 -1.09 6.86 19.06
CA LYS A 89 0.32 6.90 19.50
C LYS A 89 1.05 5.67 18.99
N THR A 90 2.34 5.78 18.74
CA THR A 90 3.17 4.61 18.44
C THR A 90 3.30 3.74 19.68
N VAL A 91 3.09 2.43 19.53
CA VAL A 91 3.30 1.43 20.59
C VAL A 91 4.13 0.29 20.03
N VAL A 92 5.26 -0.02 20.66
CA VAL A 92 6.19 -1.06 20.21
C VAL A 92 6.14 -2.24 21.19
N HIS A 93 5.75 -3.41 20.68
CA HIS A 93 5.87 -4.69 21.36
C HIS A 93 6.84 -5.59 20.58
N PRO A 94 7.45 -6.62 21.21
CA PRO A 94 8.49 -7.43 20.57
C PRO A 94 8.13 -7.97 19.17
N GLN A 95 6.89 -8.41 18.97
CA GLN A 95 6.42 -9.00 17.70
C GLN A 95 5.51 -8.06 16.89
N ILE A 96 5.01 -6.97 17.46
CA ILE A 96 4.06 -6.06 16.79
C ILE A 96 4.33 -4.61 17.15
N THR A 97 4.36 -3.74 16.15
CA THR A 97 4.37 -2.29 16.33
C THR A 97 3.08 -1.71 15.78
N LEU A 98 2.44 -0.87 16.60
CA LEU A 98 1.22 -0.13 16.26
C LEU A 98 1.61 1.31 15.93
N LEU A 99 1.30 1.75 14.70
CA LEU A 99 1.67 3.05 14.16
C LEU A 99 0.40 3.84 13.80
N PRO A 100 0.36 5.15 14.09
CA PRO A 100 -0.70 6.00 13.57
C PRO A 100 -0.62 6.10 12.04
N LEU A 101 -1.78 6.08 11.38
CA LEU A 101 -1.92 6.38 9.95
C LEU A 101 -2.72 7.66 9.79
N HIS A 102 -2.18 8.63 9.06
CA HIS A 102 -2.87 9.88 8.75
C HIS A 102 -3.16 9.92 7.26
N LEU A 103 -4.41 10.20 6.92
CA LEU A 103 -4.90 10.24 5.55
C LEU A 103 -5.63 11.55 5.33
N ASP A 104 -5.25 12.25 4.27
CA ASP A 104 -5.97 13.40 3.78
C ASP A 104 -7.29 12.97 3.11
N VAL A 105 -8.16 13.94 2.86
CA VAL A 105 -9.39 13.72 2.12
C VAL A 105 -9.03 13.40 0.65
N GLY A 106 -9.64 12.34 0.11
CA GLY A 106 -9.41 11.92 -1.28
C GLY A 106 -8.24 10.95 -1.45
N TRP A 107 -7.48 11.11 -2.53
CA TRP A 107 -6.39 10.20 -2.91
C TRP A 107 -5.10 10.51 -2.14
N ASN A 108 -4.51 9.45 -1.57
CA ASN A 108 -3.30 9.47 -0.76
C ASN A 108 -2.26 8.52 -1.36
N GLN A 109 -0.99 8.91 -1.30
CA GLN A 109 0.15 8.05 -1.58
C GLN A 109 0.93 7.84 -0.28
N LEU A 110 0.86 6.63 0.26
CA LEU A 110 1.59 6.24 1.45
C LEU A 110 2.94 5.65 1.05
N GLU A 111 4.00 6.15 1.68
CA GLU A 111 5.36 5.68 1.47
C GLU A 111 5.93 5.18 2.78
N LEU A 112 6.05 3.86 2.91
CA LEU A 112 6.46 3.21 4.15
C LEU A 112 7.87 2.66 4.00
N ASP A 113 8.83 3.23 4.73
CA ASP A 113 10.20 2.73 4.79
C ASP A 113 10.30 1.60 5.83
N LEU A 114 10.07 0.38 5.36
CA LEU A 114 10.06 -0.81 6.21
C LEU A 114 11.42 -1.03 6.88
N ALA A 115 12.51 -0.73 6.18
CA ALA A 115 13.86 -0.85 6.73
C ALA A 115 14.11 0.11 7.89
N ASN A 116 13.75 1.39 7.73
CA ASN A 116 13.89 2.37 8.79
C ASN A 116 13.00 2.03 10.01
N LEU A 117 11.76 1.56 9.77
CA LEU A 117 10.85 1.17 10.84
C LEU A 117 11.37 -0.02 11.64
N VAL A 118 11.89 -1.06 10.97
CA VAL A 118 12.46 -2.21 11.68
C VAL A 118 13.68 -1.80 12.50
N LEU A 119 14.55 -0.97 11.93
CA LEU A 119 15.72 -0.44 12.64
C LEU A 119 15.31 0.39 13.86
N THR A 120 14.39 1.34 13.69
CA THR A 120 13.99 2.28 14.76
C THR A 120 13.20 1.60 15.87
N CYS A 121 12.33 0.64 15.55
CA CYS A 121 11.49 -0.02 16.55
C CYS A 121 12.17 -1.20 17.25
N TYR A 122 13.13 -1.85 16.60
CA TYR A 122 13.65 -3.14 17.06
C TYR A 122 15.17 -3.25 17.09
N ASP A 123 15.90 -2.23 16.65
CA ASP A 123 17.36 -2.24 16.53
C ASP A 123 17.88 -3.44 15.72
N ALA A 124 17.16 -3.75 14.63
CA ALA A 124 17.42 -4.89 13.74
C ALA A 124 17.37 -4.46 12.27
N HIS A 125 17.92 -5.27 11.36
CA HIS A 125 17.89 -4.96 9.94
C HIS A 125 16.74 -5.66 9.24
N TYR A 126 16.03 -4.94 8.38
CA TYR A 126 15.00 -5.52 7.54
C TYR A 126 15.59 -6.51 6.54
N ALA A 127 15.08 -7.75 6.55
CA ALA A 127 15.49 -8.78 5.61
C ALA A 127 14.53 -8.85 4.41
N HIS A 128 13.21 -9.02 4.66
CA HIS A 128 12.20 -9.06 3.61
C HIS A 128 10.77 -8.91 4.15
N ALA A 129 9.83 -8.54 3.28
CA ALA A 129 8.40 -8.57 3.54
C ALA A 129 7.86 -9.99 3.36
N ILE A 130 7.06 -10.44 4.31
CA ILE A 130 6.41 -11.75 4.36
C ILE A 130 5.01 -11.64 3.75
N SER A 131 4.22 -10.67 4.22
CA SER A 131 2.86 -10.45 3.74
C SER A 131 2.42 -9.01 3.95
N VAL A 132 1.41 -8.59 3.19
CA VAL A 132 0.73 -7.31 3.35
C VAL A 132 -0.77 -7.60 3.41
N GLN A 133 -1.45 -6.95 4.34
CA GLN A 133 -2.89 -7.05 4.55
C GLN A 133 -3.49 -5.66 4.71
N LEU A 134 -4.40 -5.30 3.82
CA LEU A 134 -5.09 -4.02 3.84
C LEU A 134 -6.56 -4.24 4.19
N HIS A 135 -7.02 -3.63 5.26
CA HIS A 135 -8.41 -3.67 5.70
C HIS A 135 -9.23 -2.57 5.05
N ALA A 136 -10.54 -2.83 4.90
CA ALA A 136 -11.55 -1.83 4.58
C ALA A 136 -11.49 -0.65 5.59
N SER A 137 -12.09 0.52 5.32
CA SER A 137 -12.82 0.89 4.09
C SER A 137 -12.04 1.90 3.25
N CYS A 138 -11.55 1.47 2.09
CA CYS A 138 -10.80 2.32 1.17
C CYS A 138 -10.97 1.88 -0.30
N ARG A 139 -10.61 2.77 -1.24
CA ARG A 139 -10.34 2.38 -2.63
C ARG A 139 -8.84 2.27 -2.83
N VAL A 140 -8.39 1.23 -3.50
CA VAL A 140 -6.98 0.97 -3.72
C VAL A 140 -6.71 0.97 -5.21
N ARG A 141 -5.71 1.75 -5.63
CA ARG A 141 -5.28 1.79 -7.03
C ARG A 141 -4.04 0.93 -7.24
N ARG A 142 -3.04 1.05 -6.35
CA ARG A 142 -1.75 0.35 -6.48
C ARG A 142 -1.17 0.01 -5.12
N ILE A 143 -0.55 -1.16 -5.04
CA ILE A 143 0.36 -1.53 -3.96
C ILE A 143 1.61 -2.12 -4.62
N TYR A 144 2.77 -1.55 -4.34
CA TYR A 144 4.03 -2.00 -4.92
C TYR A 144 5.19 -1.75 -3.97
N PHE A 145 6.29 -2.46 -4.22
CA PHE A 145 7.53 -2.28 -3.48
C PHE A 145 8.56 -1.55 -4.35
N ALA A 146 9.43 -0.77 -3.71
CA ALA A 146 10.48 -0.02 -4.37
C ALA A 146 11.74 0.07 -3.50
N GLU A 147 12.90 0.21 -4.14
CA GLU A 147 14.16 0.48 -3.42
C GLU A 147 14.33 1.98 -3.18
N GLN A 148 13.99 2.77 -4.20
CA GLN A 148 14.06 4.23 -4.22
C GLN A 148 12.74 4.80 -4.70
N MET A 149 12.43 6.01 -4.25
CA MET A 149 11.29 6.75 -4.76
C MET A 149 11.70 7.45 -6.04
N PHE A 150 10.99 7.16 -7.10
CA PHE A 150 11.10 7.87 -8.37
C PHE A 150 10.03 8.94 -8.40
N SER A 151 10.40 10.12 -8.87
CA SER A 151 9.41 11.13 -9.23
C SER A 151 8.54 10.61 -10.37
N GLU A 152 7.35 11.18 -10.53
CA GLU A 152 6.43 10.75 -11.60
C GLU A 152 7.05 10.89 -13.00
N ALA A 153 7.95 11.86 -13.20
CA ALA A 153 8.70 12.02 -14.45
C ALA A 153 9.69 10.86 -14.71
N GLU A 154 10.25 10.27 -13.67
CA GLU A 154 11.23 9.19 -13.76
C GLU A 154 10.57 7.80 -13.88
N LEU A 155 9.31 7.67 -13.46
CA LEU A 155 8.56 6.44 -13.60
C LEU A 155 8.31 6.13 -15.09
N PRO A 156 8.43 4.86 -15.53
CA PRO A 156 7.93 4.44 -16.84
C PRO A 156 6.44 4.77 -17.00
N ALA A 157 5.99 5.00 -18.23
CA ALA A 157 4.62 5.43 -18.54
C ALA A 157 3.57 4.57 -17.81
N GLU A 158 3.69 3.25 -17.87
CA GLU A 158 2.83 2.28 -17.20
C GLU A 158 2.70 2.48 -15.67
N PHE A 159 3.72 3.06 -15.03
CA PHE A 159 3.76 3.39 -13.61
C PHE A 159 3.46 4.86 -13.31
N ARG A 160 3.35 5.74 -14.32
CA ARG A 160 2.91 7.12 -14.12
C ARG A 160 1.44 7.17 -13.74
N LEU A 161 1.06 8.22 -13.02
CA LEU A 161 -0.28 8.47 -12.53
C LEU A 161 -1.01 9.29 -13.60
N PHE A 162 -1.23 8.70 -14.78
CA PHE A 162 -2.02 9.38 -15.80
C PHE A 162 -3.41 9.67 -15.23
N LYS A 163 -3.75 10.95 -15.11
CA LYS A 163 -5.14 11.36 -15.21
C LYS A 163 -5.53 11.01 -16.63
N ARG A 164 -6.49 10.09 -16.86
CA ARG A 164 -7.10 10.11 -18.19
C ARG A 164 -7.67 11.52 -18.35
N LEU A 165 -7.32 12.12 -19.46
CA LEU A 165 -7.80 13.43 -19.82
C LEU A 165 -9.22 13.24 -20.31
N SER A 166 -10.14 14.12 -19.92
CA SER A 166 -11.44 14.17 -20.59
C SER A 166 -11.23 14.39 -22.09
N LYS A 167 -12.20 13.99 -22.94
CA LYS A 167 -12.09 14.20 -24.40
C LYS A 167 -11.71 15.64 -24.77
N LYS A 168 -12.20 16.64 -24.02
CA LYS A 168 -11.82 18.05 -24.18
C LYS A 168 -10.35 18.31 -23.84
N GLN A 169 -9.88 17.82 -22.70
CA GLN A 169 -8.49 18.01 -22.28
C GLN A 169 -7.49 17.27 -23.20
N THR A 170 -7.88 16.11 -23.75
CA THR A 170 -7.06 15.40 -24.76
C THR A 170 -6.98 16.17 -26.08
N GLN A 171 -8.05 16.88 -26.46
CA GLN A 171 -8.07 17.75 -27.64
C GLN A 171 -7.20 18.99 -27.42
N GLU A 172 -7.32 19.65 -26.26
CA GLU A 172 -6.51 20.83 -25.89
C GLU A 172 -5.00 20.51 -25.85
N LEU A 173 -4.61 19.35 -25.32
CA LEU A 173 -3.21 18.91 -25.33
C LEU A 173 -2.69 18.60 -26.74
N HIS A 174 -3.49 17.95 -27.59
CA HIS A 174 -3.14 17.73 -29.00
C HIS A 174 -2.98 19.04 -29.78
N GLU A 175 -3.80 20.05 -29.47
CA GLU A 175 -3.69 21.39 -30.08
C GLU A 175 -2.45 22.13 -29.60
N GLN A 176 -2.09 22.00 -28.33
CA GLN A 176 -0.85 22.58 -27.78
C GLN A 176 0.41 21.92 -28.35
N GLU A 177 0.44 20.59 -28.48
CA GLU A 177 1.57 19.86 -29.07
C GLU A 177 1.77 20.18 -30.56
N LYS A 178 0.68 20.38 -31.32
CA LYS A 178 0.77 20.84 -32.71
C LYS A 178 1.35 22.26 -32.82
N CYS A 179 1.07 23.13 -31.87
CA CYS A 179 1.54 24.51 -31.87
C CYS A 179 3.03 24.63 -31.49
N SER A 180 3.54 23.73 -30.64
CA SER A 180 4.94 23.69 -30.23
C SER A 180 5.86 22.96 -31.23
N GLN A 181 5.34 22.05 -32.05
CA GLN A 181 6.10 21.45 -33.17
C GLN A 181 6.15 22.31 -34.44
N ALA A 182 5.35 23.38 -34.49
CA ALA A 182 5.33 24.33 -35.60
C ALA A 182 6.24 25.56 -35.40
N LYS A 183 7.09 25.56 -34.36
CA LYS A 183 8.13 26.56 -34.10
C LYS A 183 9.50 25.91 -34.18
#